data_AF-A0A8J3XMG0-F1
#
_entry.id   AF-A0A8J3XMG0-F1
#
_cell.length_a   1.000
_cell.length_b   1.000
_cell.length_c   1.000
_cell.angle_alpha   90.00
_cell.angle_beta   90.00
_cell.angle_gamma   90.00
#
_symmetry.space_group_name_H-M   'P 1'
#
loop_
_entity.id
_entity.type
_entity.pdbx_description
1 polymer ?
#
loop_
_entity_poly.entity_id
_entity_poly.type
_entity_poly.pdbx_seq_one_letter_code
_entity_poly.pdbx_strand_id
1 'polypeptide(L)'
;MAIVKGIIPALTVCATAGVLVIASAPALGAGKPIDEPAAAPVVKPVHEPYRPPMSCMYQVVKVRPSSFLNVRQGPGLRYRPVGELTVADGRFVGACGVSHGWVALTSSSGKLGWASAGYLYRIPTPHPSLVRRPALSCSYRVANVRRGGHLQVRKGPGLTYEQIGTLDETDGRFAGACSAWRGWVAVTTSGGLPGWASSRYLKK
;
A
#
# COMPACT_ATOMS: atom_id res chain seq x y z
N MET A 1 15.34 -68.13 0.25
CA MET A 1 16.20 -68.44 -0.92
C MET A 1 16.70 -67.09 -1.44
N ALA A 2 17.96 -66.67 -1.18
CA ALA A 2 19.22 -67.16 -1.75
C ALA A 2 19.41 -66.63 -3.21
N ILE A 3 20.35 -65.68 -3.50
CA ILE A 3 21.80 -65.87 -3.84
C ILE A 3 22.00 -66.11 -5.37
N VAL A 4 22.86 -65.42 -6.16
CA VAL A 4 23.88 -64.34 -5.94
C VAL A 4 24.25 -63.66 -7.31
N LYS A 5 24.41 -62.33 -7.44
CA LYS A 5 25.67 -61.53 -7.61
C LYS A 5 26.42 -61.61 -8.97
N GLY A 6 27.02 -60.49 -9.44
CA GLY A 6 27.95 -60.43 -10.60
C GLY A 6 27.82 -59.12 -11.40
N ILE A 7 28.59 -58.03 -11.20
CA ILE A 7 30.06 -57.74 -11.28
C ILE A 7 30.45 -57.05 -12.61
N ILE A 8 31.22 -55.96 -12.49
CA ILE A 8 31.77 -55.09 -13.57
C ILE A 8 33.27 -55.38 -13.73
N PRO A 9 33.82 -55.33 -14.96
CA PRO A 9 34.93 -54.41 -15.28
C PRO A 9 34.72 -53.72 -16.65
N ALA A 10 35.22 -52.54 -17.05
CA ALA A 10 36.25 -51.57 -16.62
C ALA A 10 37.42 -51.41 -17.63
N LEU A 11 37.60 -50.15 -18.08
CA LEU A 11 38.86 -49.47 -18.48
C LEU A 11 39.50 -49.61 -19.88
N THR A 12 40.21 -48.51 -20.23
CA THR A 12 41.38 -48.37 -21.15
C THR A 12 41.08 -48.03 -22.63
N VAL A 13 41.82 -47.19 -23.39
CA VAL A 13 42.45 -45.83 -23.25
C VAL A 13 43.22 -45.51 -24.57
N CYS A 14 43.64 -44.24 -24.78
CA CYS A 14 44.47 -43.69 -25.88
C CYS A 14 43.76 -43.46 -27.24
N ALA A 15 43.82 -42.31 -27.94
CA ALA A 15 44.73 -41.14 -28.07
C ALA A 15 45.64 -41.15 -29.32
N THR A 16 46.10 -39.94 -29.73
CA THR A 16 46.91 -39.54 -30.91
C THR A 16 46.15 -39.23 -32.22
N ALA A 17 46.64 -38.42 -33.18
CA ALA A 17 47.37 -37.12 -33.13
C ALA A 17 47.57 -36.56 -34.57
N GLY A 18 47.34 -35.24 -34.81
CA GLY A 18 47.74 -34.52 -36.03
C GLY A 18 47.01 -34.90 -37.35
N VAL A 19 47.15 -34.19 -38.48
CA VAL A 19 47.93 -32.97 -38.82
C VAL A 19 47.13 -32.06 -39.79
N LEU A 20 47.45 -30.76 -39.73
CA LEU A 20 47.12 -29.62 -40.61
C LEU A 20 47.25 -29.86 -42.14
N VAL A 21 46.60 -29.04 -43.00
CA VAL A 21 47.23 -28.21 -44.09
C VAL A 21 46.24 -27.63 -45.15
N ILE A 22 46.21 -26.28 -45.24
CA ILE A 22 45.83 -25.29 -46.31
C ILE A 22 44.60 -25.52 -47.26
N ALA A 23 43.61 -24.61 -47.29
CA ALA A 23 43.43 -23.44 -48.19
C ALA A 23 42.87 -23.78 -49.61
N SER A 24 42.02 -22.98 -50.29
CA SER A 24 41.78 -21.53 -50.21
C SER A 24 40.42 -21.06 -50.80
N ALA A 25 40.01 -19.85 -50.38
CA ALA A 25 39.27 -18.80 -51.13
C ALA A 25 37.73 -18.91 -51.36
N PRO A 26 37.03 -17.77 -51.60
CA PRO A 26 37.22 -16.41 -51.07
C PRO A 26 35.95 -15.86 -50.39
N ALA A 27 36.08 -14.73 -49.68
CA ALA A 27 34.97 -14.05 -49.01
C ALA A 27 34.19 -13.10 -49.94
N LEU A 28 32.86 -13.02 -49.76
CA LEU A 28 32.00 -11.92 -50.22
C LEU A 28 30.72 -11.89 -49.38
N GLY A 29 30.34 -10.71 -48.86
CA GLY A 29 29.11 -10.52 -48.10
C GLY A 29 29.31 -10.04 -46.65
N ALA A 30 29.81 -8.83 -46.47
CA ALA A 30 29.90 -8.19 -45.15
C ALA A 30 28.50 -7.77 -44.64
N GLY A 31 27.77 -8.71 -44.03
CA GLY A 31 26.63 -8.40 -43.18
C GLY A 31 27.13 -7.81 -41.86
N LYS A 32 26.99 -6.48 -41.69
CA LYS A 32 27.29 -5.80 -40.43
C LYS A 32 26.44 -6.41 -39.32
N PRO A 33 27.01 -6.85 -38.18
CA PRO A 33 26.22 -7.22 -37.02
C PRO A 33 25.33 -6.03 -36.64
N ILE A 34 24.02 -6.24 -36.64
CA ILE A 34 23.11 -5.39 -35.90
C ILE A 34 23.45 -5.63 -34.44
N ASP A 35 24.00 -4.60 -33.77
CA ASP A 35 24.25 -4.62 -32.34
C ASP A 35 22.93 -4.92 -31.63
N GLU A 36 22.77 -6.15 -31.15
CA GLU A 36 21.66 -6.54 -30.31
C GLU A 36 21.72 -5.64 -29.07
N PRO A 37 20.72 -4.77 -28.84
CA PRO A 37 20.80 -3.80 -27.76
C PRO A 37 20.86 -4.58 -26.44
N ALA A 38 22.04 -4.52 -25.81
CA ALA A 38 22.38 -5.33 -24.65
C ALA A 38 21.21 -5.35 -23.66
N ALA A 39 20.65 -6.54 -23.46
CA ALA A 39 19.42 -6.72 -22.69
C ALA A 39 19.54 -6.00 -21.35
N ALA A 40 18.75 -4.94 -21.18
CA ALA A 40 18.79 -4.13 -19.98
C ALA A 40 18.65 -5.04 -18.76
N PRO A 41 19.49 -4.88 -17.71
CA PRO A 41 19.51 -5.81 -16.59
C PRO A 41 18.11 -5.89 -16.00
N VAL A 42 17.51 -7.09 -16.05
CA VAL A 42 16.16 -7.33 -15.56
C VAL A 42 16.13 -6.99 -14.07
N VAL A 43 15.62 -5.79 -13.78
CA VAL A 43 15.43 -5.32 -12.41
C VAL A 43 14.45 -6.29 -11.76
N LYS A 44 14.97 -7.18 -10.92
CA LYS A 44 14.14 -8.06 -10.08
C LYS A 44 13.12 -7.17 -9.38
N PRO A 45 11.82 -7.51 -9.37
CA PRO A 45 10.84 -6.73 -8.65
C PRO A 45 11.30 -6.58 -7.20
N VAL A 46 11.71 -5.36 -6.83
CA VAL A 46 12.00 -5.05 -5.44
C VAL A 46 10.69 -5.29 -4.72
N HIS A 47 10.68 -6.22 -3.78
CA HIS A 47 9.49 -6.54 -3.00
C HIS A 47 9.26 -5.41 -1.98
N GLU A 48 8.82 -4.26 -2.49
CA GLU A 48 8.26 -3.15 -1.73
C GLU A 48 7.28 -3.77 -0.73
N PRO A 49 7.48 -3.60 0.60
CA PRO A 49 6.68 -4.30 1.59
C PRO A 49 5.22 -3.88 1.43
N TYR A 50 4.38 -4.84 1.00
CA TYR A 50 2.99 -4.60 0.62
C TYR A 50 2.27 -3.72 1.65
N ARG A 51 1.98 -2.48 1.24
CA ARG A 51 1.35 -1.46 2.07
C ARG A 51 -0.12 -1.33 1.64
N PRO A 52 -1.05 -2.08 2.24
CA PRO A 52 -2.46 -1.95 1.90
C PRO A 52 -2.97 -0.54 2.19
N PRO A 53 -3.95 -0.03 1.42
CA PRO A 53 -4.52 1.29 1.64
C PRO A 53 -5.18 1.36 3.03
N MET A 54 -4.63 2.24 3.87
CA MET A 54 -5.11 2.51 5.23
C MET A 54 -6.30 3.48 5.16
N SER A 55 -7.49 2.94 4.89
CA SER A 55 -8.71 3.73 4.70
C SER A 55 -9.92 3.23 5.50
N CYS A 56 -9.73 2.35 6.50
CA CYS A 56 -10.81 1.91 7.37
C CYS A 56 -10.52 2.29 8.83
N MET A 57 -11.55 2.72 9.58
CA MET A 57 -11.40 3.05 10.99
C MET A 57 -11.77 1.85 11.84
N TYR A 58 -10.97 1.65 12.86
CA TYR A 58 -11.12 0.60 13.85
C TYR A 58 -11.08 1.20 15.26
N GLN A 59 -11.56 0.43 16.21
CA GLN A 59 -11.35 0.61 17.64
C GLN A 59 -10.98 -0.75 18.25
N VAL A 60 -10.15 -0.76 19.30
CA VAL A 60 -9.84 -1.99 20.04
C VAL A 60 -11.08 -2.45 20.80
N VAL A 61 -11.37 -3.75 20.76
CA VAL A 61 -12.45 -4.40 21.50
C VAL A 61 -11.95 -5.71 22.11
N LYS A 62 -12.65 -6.21 23.14
CA LYS A 62 -12.31 -7.46 23.87
C LYS A 62 -10.92 -7.43 24.55
N VAL A 63 -10.38 -6.24 24.81
CA VAL A 63 -9.18 -5.99 25.61
C VAL A 63 -9.59 -5.20 26.84
N ARG A 64 -9.02 -5.51 28.01
CA ARG A 64 -9.30 -4.77 29.26
C ARG A 64 -8.68 -3.36 29.19
N PRO A 65 -9.26 -2.34 29.84
CA PRO A 65 -8.69 -0.97 29.83
C PRO A 65 -7.24 -0.89 30.33
N SER A 66 -6.83 -1.77 31.23
CA SER A 66 -5.46 -1.91 31.76
C SER A 66 -4.58 -2.89 30.97
N SER A 67 -4.95 -3.22 29.73
CA SER A 67 -4.23 -4.18 28.89
C SER A 67 -4.13 -3.67 27.45
N PHE A 68 -3.25 -4.30 26.67
CA PHE A 68 -2.96 -3.90 25.30
C PHE A 68 -3.05 -5.06 24.30
N LEU A 69 -3.30 -4.70 23.05
CA LEU A 69 -3.22 -5.56 21.87
C LEU A 69 -1.86 -5.36 21.22
N ASN A 70 -1.12 -6.46 21.03
CA ASN A 70 0.19 -6.43 20.36
C ASN A 70 0.03 -6.08 18.86
N VAL A 71 0.75 -5.04 18.42
CA VAL A 71 1.01 -4.75 17.01
C VAL A 71 2.32 -5.44 16.62
N ARG A 72 2.30 -6.26 15.58
CA ARG A 72 3.42 -7.11 15.15
C ARG A 72 3.96 -6.70 13.78
N GLN A 73 5.20 -7.09 13.47
CA GLN A 73 5.84 -6.74 12.19
C GLN A 73 5.11 -7.34 10.96
N GLY A 74 4.39 -8.45 11.13
CA GLY A 74 3.67 -9.14 10.06
C GLY A 74 2.40 -9.84 10.57
N PRO A 75 1.55 -10.36 9.66
CA PRO A 75 0.27 -11.00 10.00
C PRO A 75 0.49 -12.39 10.62
N GLY A 76 0.72 -12.46 11.93
CA GLY A 76 0.86 -13.72 12.65
C GLY A 76 1.56 -13.61 14.00
N LEU A 77 1.32 -14.60 14.88
CA LEU A 77 1.93 -14.67 16.21
C LEU A 77 3.46 -14.90 16.18
N ARG A 78 4.00 -15.45 15.08
CA ARG A 78 5.44 -15.67 14.88
C ARG A 78 6.23 -14.37 14.64
N TYR A 79 5.57 -13.29 14.22
CA TYR A 79 6.22 -12.00 14.01
C TYR A 79 6.42 -11.28 15.35
N ARG A 80 7.60 -10.69 15.56
CA ARG A 80 7.90 -9.90 16.76
C ARG A 80 6.91 -8.73 16.95
N PRO A 81 6.54 -8.39 18.19
CA PRO A 81 5.88 -7.12 18.50
C PRO A 81 6.74 -5.93 18.06
N VAL A 82 6.09 -4.86 17.62
CA VAL A 82 6.69 -3.58 17.18
C VAL A 82 5.98 -2.36 17.79
N GLY A 83 4.88 -2.58 18.50
CA GLY A 83 4.06 -1.57 19.17
C GLY A 83 2.83 -2.18 19.82
N GLU A 84 1.99 -1.34 20.38
CA GLU A 84 0.83 -1.72 21.18
C GLU A 84 -0.37 -0.84 20.83
N LEU A 85 -1.58 -1.36 21.05
CA LEU A 85 -2.85 -0.63 20.96
C LEU A 85 -3.67 -0.88 22.22
N THR A 86 -4.26 0.16 22.76
CA THR A 86 -5.11 0.15 23.96
C THR A 86 -6.54 0.52 23.59
N VAL A 87 -7.47 0.32 24.53
CA VAL A 87 -8.84 0.85 24.38
C VAL A 87 -8.84 2.40 24.42
N ALA A 88 -7.85 3.01 25.10
CA ALA A 88 -7.72 4.45 25.23
C ALA A 88 -7.27 5.16 23.94
N ASP A 89 -6.62 4.47 23.00
CA ASP A 89 -6.31 5.00 21.67
C ASP A 89 -7.58 5.34 20.85
N GLY A 90 -8.74 4.84 21.28
CA GLY A 90 -10.04 5.18 20.73
C GLY A 90 -10.21 4.69 19.30
N ARG A 91 -10.13 5.61 18.33
CA ARG A 91 -10.36 5.32 16.91
C ARG A 91 -9.13 5.63 16.07
N PHE A 92 -8.62 4.62 15.37
CA PHE A 92 -7.43 4.69 14.52
C PHE A 92 -7.72 4.14 13.13
N VAL A 93 -6.79 4.37 12.20
CA VAL A 93 -6.89 3.95 10.80
C VAL A 93 -6.09 2.67 10.56
N GLY A 94 -6.67 1.74 9.82
CA GLY A 94 -6.05 0.52 9.33
C GLY A 94 -6.56 0.13 7.94
N ALA A 95 -6.06 -0.98 7.43
CA ALA A 95 -6.42 -1.54 6.14
C ALA A 95 -7.90 -1.96 6.12
N CYS A 96 -8.57 -1.77 4.99
CA CYS A 96 -9.92 -2.30 4.79
C CYS A 96 -9.93 -3.81 4.54
N GLY A 97 -8.85 -4.37 3.99
CA GLY A 97 -8.66 -5.80 3.85
C GLY A 97 -8.11 -6.44 5.13
N VAL A 98 -8.48 -7.70 5.35
CA VAL A 98 -7.94 -8.57 6.41
C VAL A 98 -7.06 -9.64 5.76
N SER A 99 -5.84 -9.83 6.24
CA SER A 99 -4.92 -10.87 5.72
C SER A 99 -4.70 -11.92 6.81
N HIS A 100 -5.14 -13.16 6.56
CA HIS A 100 -5.03 -14.29 7.50
C HIS A 100 -5.53 -14.00 8.93
N GLY A 101 -6.58 -13.19 9.08
CA GLY A 101 -7.12 -12.78 10.38
C GLY A 101 -6.41 -11.58 11.02
N TRP A 102 -5.55 -10.87 10.30
CA TRP A 102 -4.84 -9.67 10.78
C TRP A 102 -5.20 -8.44 9.95
N VAL A 103 -5.26 -7.28 10.60
CA VAL A 103 -5.41 -5.97 9.97
C VAL A 103 -4.08 -5.24 10.06
N ALA A 104 -3.57 -4.78 8.91
CA ALA A 104 -2.45 -3.87 8.87
C ALA A 104 -2.90 -2.47 9.33
N LEU A 105 -2.10 -1.78 10.12
CA LEU A 105 -2.44 -0.49 10.71
C LEU A 105 -1.18 0.30 11.07
N THR A 106 -1.38 1.53 11.57
CA THR A 106 -0.33 2.33 12.19
C THR A 106 -0.51 2.30 13.71
N SER A 107 0.55 1.96 14.46
CA SER A 107 0.54 1.98 15.93
C SER A 107 0.41 3.40 16.48
N SER A 108 0.11 3.51 17.77
CA SER A 108 0.20 4.77 18.55
C SER A 108 1.55 5.46 18.40
N SER A 109 2.64 4.68 18.25
CA SER A 109 4.01 5.15 17.99
C SER A 109 4.32 5.49 16.51
N GLY A 110 3.32 5.53 15.63
CA GLY A 110 3.48 5.93 14.22
C GLY A 110 4.09 4.86 13.30
N LYS A 111 4.34 3.64 13.79
CA LYS A 111 4.95 2.55 13.01
C LYS A 111 3.88 1.70 12.32
N LEU A 112 4.17 1.25 11.11
CA LEU A 112 3.38 0.21 10.45
C LEU A 112 3.50 -1.11 11.20
N GLY A 113 2.39 -1.83 11.30
CA GLY A 113 2.37 -3.21 11.75
C GLY A 113 0.99 -3.83 11.62
N TRP A 114 0.80 -4.99 12.26
CA TRP A 114 -0.38 -5.84 12.11
C TRP A 114 -0.94 -6.21 13.48
N ALA A 115 -2.25 -6.09 13.66
CA ALA A 115 -2.95 -6.56 14.86
C ALA A 115 -4.05 -7.56 14.49
N SER A 116 -4.38 -8.47 15.43
CA SER A 116 -5.38 -9.51 15.20
C SER A 116 -6.78 -8.90 15.06
N ALA A 117 -7.44 -9.20 13.94
CA ALA A 117 -8.77 -8.70 13.61
C ALA A 117 -9.84 -9.11 14.64
N GLY A 118 -9.64 -10.22 15.37
CA GLY A 118 -10.56 -10.69 16.40
C GLY A 118 -10.75 -9.72 17.58
N TYR A 119 -9.79 -8.80 17.78
CA TYR A 119 -9.77 -7.76 18.81
C TYR A 119 -10.03 -6.35 18.24
N LEU A 120 -10.45 -6.25 16.97
CA LEU A 120 -10.70 -4.99 16.28
C LEU A 120 -12.16 -4.92 15.82
N TYR A 121 -12.85 -3.83 16.13
CA TYR A 121 -14.15 -3.53 15.56
C TYR A 121 -14.00 -2.54 14.41
N ARG A 122 -14.28 -2.98 13.18
CA ARG A 122 -14.35 -2.11 12.00
C ARG A 122 -15.57 -1.23 12.12
N ILE A 123 -15.36 0.08 12.25
CA ILE A 123 -16.45 1.05 12.38
C ILE A 123 -17.17 1.13 11.02
N PRO A 124 -18.49 0.83 10.95
CA PRO A 124 -19.24 0.93 9.71
C PRO A 124 -19.23 2.37 9.19
N THR A 125 -18.76 2.56 7.97
CA THR A 125 -19.02 3.78 7.20
C THR A 125 -20.41 3.71 6.60
N PRO A 126 -21.26 4.74 6.77
CA PRO A 126 -22.39 4.95 5.90
C PRO A 126 -21.95 4.87 4.44
N HIS A 127 -22.71 4.14 3.61
CA HIS A 127 -22.44 4.13 2.18
C HIS A 127 -22.64 5.55 1.61
N PRO A 128 -21.80 6.05 0.68
CA PRO A 128 -21.81 7.47 0.29
C PRO A 128 -23.18 7.98 -0.19
N SER A 129 -23.99 7.15 -0.84
CA SER A 129 -25.35 7.50 -1.29
C SER A 129 -26.37 7.68 -0.15
N LEU A 130 -26.09 7.16 1.06
CA LEU A 130 -26.93 7.36 2.26
C LEU A 130 -26.61 8.68 2.97
N VAL A 131 -25.53 9.37 2.60
CA VAL A 131 -25.16 10.67 3.15
C VAL A 131 -25.79 11.76 2.28
N ARG A 132 -26.96 12.29 2.69
CA ARG A 132 -27.61 13.41 1.98
C ARG A 132 -26.66 14.61 1.90
N ARG A 133 -26.16 14.91 0.70
CA ARG A 133 -25.22 16.03 0.48
C ARG A 133 -25.94 17.36 0.74
N PRO A 134 -25.42 18.24 1.61
CA PRO A 134 -25.96 19.59 1.76
C PRO A 134 -25.74 20.43 0.51
N ALA A 135 -26.59 21.45 0.31
CA ALA A 135 -26.34 22.48 -0.70
C ALA A 135 -25.05 23.27 -0.38
N LEU A 136 -24.31 23.66 -1.43
CA LEU A 136 -23.10 24.46 -1.29
C LEU A 136 -23.44 25.94 -1.48
N SER A 137 -23.74 26.64 -0.38
CA SER A 137 -24.14 28.05 -0.39
C SER A 137 -23.23 28.96 0.45
N CYS A 138 -22.13 28.42 0.97
CA CYS A 138 -21.14 29.17 1.72
C CYS A 138 -19.77 29.11 1.05
N SER A 139 -18.99 30.18 1.17
CA SER A 139 -17.63 30.24 0.62
C SER A 139 -16.61 29.92 1.72
N TYR A 140 -15.56 29.17 1.37
CA TYR A 140 -14.46 28.77 2.25
C TYR A 140 -13.11 28.94 1.55
N ARG A 141 -12.04 29.02 2.33
CA ARG A 141 -10.64 28.80 1.89
C ARG A 141 -9.97 27.74 2.76
N VAL A 142 -8.93 27.11 2.24
CA VAL A 142 -8.03 26.26 3.06
C VAL A 142 -7.31 27.13 4.09
N ALA A 143 -7.09 26.59 5.29
CA ALA A 143 -6.32 27.23 6.36
C ALA A 143 -5.73 26.16 7.29
N ASN A 144 -4.74 26.55 8.11
CA ASN A 144 -4.08 25.67 9.11
C ASN A 144 -3.39 24.43 8.51
N VAL A 145 -3.05 24.46 7.22
CA VAL A 145 -2.24 23.42 6.58
C VAL A 145 -0.75 23.80 6.71
N ARG A 146 0.16 22.83 6.65
CA ARG A 146 1.60 23.13 6.63
C ARG A 146 1.96 23.82 5.31
N ARG A 147 2.96 24.72 5.32
CA ARG A 147 3.49 25.36 4.11
C ARG A 147 3.86 24.29 3.07
N GLY A 148 3.28 24.36 1.86
CA GLY A 148 3.47 23.37 0.79
C GLY A 148 2.69 22.06 0.98
N GLY A 149 1.76 22.00 1.93
CA GLY A 149 0.84 20.87 2.12
C GLY A 149 -0.55 21.17 1.56
N HIS A 150 -1.32 20.09 1.37
CA HIS A 150 -2.66 20.09 0.79
C HIS A 150 -3.71 19.55 1.78
N LEU A 151 -4.97 19.99 1.64
CA LEU A 151 -6.13 19.44 2.35
C LEU A 151 -6.77 18.31 1.52
N GLN A 152 -6.86 17.11 2.09
CA GLN A 152 -7.46 15.96 1.39
C GLN A 152 -8.99 16.05 1.33
N VAL A 153 -9.55 15.81 0.14
CA VAL A 153 -11.00 15.69 -0.10
C VAL A 153 -11.38 14.22 -0.28
N ARG A 154 -12.47 13.79 0.35
CA ARG A 154 -12.88 12.38 0.44
C ARG A 154 -14.33 12.16 -0.02
N LYS A 155 -14.67 10.93 -0.41
CA LYS A 155 -16.05 10.55 -0.87
C LYS A 155 -17.15 10.77 0.18
N GLY A 156 -16.81 10.95 1.46
CA GLY A 156 -17.77 11.11 2.55
C GLY A 156 -17.16 11.73 3.81
N PRO A 157 -17.98 12.06 4.82
CA PRO A 157 -17.56 12.76 6.03
C PRO A 157 -16.81 11.83 7.00
N GLY A 158 -15.52 11.61 6.77
CA GLY A 158 -14.66 10.80 7.64
C GLY A 158 -13.30 10.44 7.02
N LEU A 159 -12.31 10.13 7.88
CA LEU A 159 -10.98 9.65 7.47
C LEU A 159 -11.02 8.25 6.81
N THR A 160 -12.16 7.56 6.93
CA THR A 160 -12.45 6.26 6.31
C THR A 160 -12.92 6.32 4.87
N TYR A 161 -13.29 7.49 4.38
CA TYR A 161 -13.72 7.59 2.99
C TYR A 161 -12.48 7.76 2.12
N GLU A 162 -12.49 7.07 0.98
CA GLU A 162 -11.48 7.17 -0.07
C GLU A 162 -11.22 8.64 -0.43
N GLN A 163 -9.94 9.00 -0.58
CA GLN A 163 -9.52 10.30 -1.07
C GLN A 163 -9.78 10.38 -2.58
N ILE A 164 -10.40 11.46 -3.03
CA ILE A 164 -10.77 11.71 -4.43
C ILE A 164 -10.14 12.98 -5.01
N GLY A 165 -9.42 13.73 -4.18
CA GLY A 165 -8.74 14.94 -4.61
C GLY A 165 -8.11 15.68 -3.44
N THR A 166 -7.61 16.87 -3.74
CA THR A 166 -7.05 17.83 -2.79
C THR A 166 -7.69 19.20 -2.96
N LEU A 167 -7.46 20.04 -1.96
CA LEU A 167 -7.68 21.48 -1.99
C LEU A 167 -6.43 22.14 -1.39
N ASP A 168 -5.98 23.21 -2.02
CA ASP A 168 -4.75 23.89 -1.68
C ASP A 168 -5.01 25.34 -1.24
N GLU A 169 -4.09 25.95 -0.49
CA GLU A 169 -4.21 27.36 -0.10
C GLU A 169 -4.18 28.31 -1.33
N THR A 170 -3.62 27.84 -2.45
CA THR A 170 -3.59 28.52 -3.75
C THR A 170 -4.91 28.44 -4.54
N ASP A 171 -5.83 27.52 -4.20
CA ASP A 171 -7.15 27.43 -4.85
C ASP A 171 -8.05 28.63 -4.49
N GLY A 172 -7.64 29.46 -3.54
CA GLY A 172 -8.36 30.65 -3.14
C GLY A 172 -9.65 30.33 -2.39
N ARG A 173 -10.78 30.79 -2.91
CA ARG A 173 -12.10 30.62 -2.29
C ARG A 173 -13.01 29.73 -3.13
N PHE A 174 -13.54 28.68 -2.51
CA PHE A 174 -14.42 27.68 -3.13
C PHE A 174 -15.76 27.55 -2.38
N ALA A 175 -16.74 26.92 -3.04
CA ALA A 175 -18.05 26.66 -2.45
C ALA A 175 -18.04 25.44 -1.51
N GLY A 176 -18.76 25.56 -0.41
CA GLY A 176 -18.91 24.54 0.62
C GLY A 176 -20.26 24.63 1.34
N ALA A 177 -20.63 23.58 2.06
CA ALA A 177 -21.83 23.54 2.89
C ALA A 177 -21.70 24.50 4.08
N CYS A 178 -22.76 25.24 4.40
CA CYS A 178 -22.74 26.21 5.50
C CYS A 178 -22.63 25.60 6.90
N SER A 179 -22.88 24.29 7.04
CA SER A 179 -22.87 23.55 8.29
C SER A 179 -21.99 22.30 8.15
N ALA A 180 -21.15 22.04 9.15
CA ALA A 180 -20.32 20.84 9.18
C ALA A 180 -21.09 19.64 9.77
N TRP A 181 -21.08 18.50 9.07
CA TRP A 181 -21.57 17.24 9.60
C TRP A 181 -20.43 16.50 10.31
N ARG A 182 -20.52 16.38 11.64
CA ARG A 182 -19.50 15.67 12.47
C ARG A 182 -18.05 16.13 12.23
N GLY A 183 -17.86 17.44 11.99
CA GLY A 183 -16.53 18.03 11.71
C GLY A 183 -16.07 17.93 10.25
N TRP A 184 -16.97 17.63 9.32
CA TRP A 184 -16.71 17.59 7.87
C TRP A 184 -17.66 18.52 7.12
N VAL A 185 -17.13 19.26 6.16
CA VAL A 185 -17.89 20.15 5.27
C VAL A 185 -17.95 19.51 3.90
N ALA A 186 -19.14 19.45 3.28
CA ALA A 186 -19.25 19.08 1.87
C ALA A 186 -18.69 20.22 1.02
N VAL A 187 -17.86 19.90 0.05
CA VAL A 187 -17.11 20.83 -0.82
C VAL A 187 -17.12 20.32 -2.26
N THR A 188 -16.48 21.06 -3.14
CA THR A 188 -16.07 20.61 -4.49
C THR A 188 -14.54 20.66 -4.55
N THR A 189 -13.88 19.66 -5.13
CA THR A 189 -12.42 19.67 -5.36
C THR A 189 -12.02 20.73 -6.37
N SER A 190 -10.73 21.08 -6.46
CA SER A 190 -10.17 21.85 -7.58
C SER A 190 -10.56 21.28 -8.96
N GLY A 191 -10.56 19.95 -9.12
CA GLY A 191 -11.04 19.24 -10.31
C GLY A 191 -12.56 19.11 -10.49
N GLY A 192 -13.38 19.91 -9.80
CA GLY A 192 -14.84 19.93 -9.97
C GLY A 192 -15.64 18.76 -9.36
N LEU A 193 -14.99 17.76 -8.76
CA LEU A 193 -15.65 16.60 -8.16
C LEU A 193 -16.29 16.91 -6.80
N PRO A 194 -17.51 16.40 -6.50
CA PRO A 194 -18.15 16.58 -5.21
C PRO A 194 -17.49 15.72 -4.12
N GLY A 195 -17.21 16.31 -2.96
CA GLY A 195 -16.57 15.59 -1.85
C GLY A 195 -16.77 16.22 -0.48
N TRP A 196 -15.97 15.76 0.48
CA TRP A 196 -15.98 16.22 1.87
C TRP A 196 -14.56 16.49 2.37
N ALA A 197 -14.38 17.59 3.08
CA ALA A 197 -13.12 17.99 3.69
C ALA A 197 -13.30 18.30 5.20
N SER A 198 -12.24 18.15 5.99
CA SER A 198 -12.33 18.36 7.45
C SER A 198 -12.47 19.85 7.78
N SER A 199 -13.46 20.19 8.60
CA SER A 199 -13.76 21.59 8.96
C SER A 199 -12.66 22.29 9.75
N ARG A 200 -11.68 21.53 10.31
CA ARG A 200 -10.52 22.08 11.04
C ARG A 200 -9.56 22.86 10.15
N TYR A 201 -9.57 22.57 8.84
CA TYR A 201 -8.68 23.15 7.84
C TYR A 201 -9.42 24.08 6.87
N LEU A 202 -10.64 24.51 7.24
CA LEU A 202 -11.51 25.34 6.41
C LEU A 202 -11.88 26.61 7.16
N LYS A 203 -11.56 27.76 6.58
CA LYS A 203 -11.97 29.08 7.10
C LYS A 203 -13.00 29.69 6.17
N LYS A 204 -14.17 30.00 6.74
CA LYS A 204 -15.25 30.75 6.08
C LYS A 204 -14.77 32.18 5.76
#